data_AF-A0A602MVJ4-F1
#
_entry.id   AF-A0A602MVJ4-F1
#
_cell.length_a   1.000
_cell.length_b   1.000
_cell.length_c   1.000
_cell.angle_alpha   90.00
_cell.angle_beta   90.00
_cell.angle_gamma   90.00
#
_symmetry.space_group_name_H-M   'P 1'
#
loop_
_entity.id
_entity.type
_entity.pdbx_description
1 polymer ?
#
loop_
_entity_poly.entity_id
_entity_poly.type
_entity_poly.pdbx_seq_one_letter_code
_entity_poly.pdbx_strand_id
1 'polypeptide(L)'
;MTTPHVLFDYVGHLPECPTWSEDESALYWTDILEQEIHRYHPASGMHSVLAFPEEVGCFALREQGGFIVAMRHAIWLADKNGLLQRKVCDNPSNTKLARFNDGGTDG
;
A
#
# COMPACT_ATOMS: atom_id res chain seq x y z
N MET A 1 -25.22 19.59 5.33
CA MET A 1 -23.76 19.67 5.09
C MET A 1 -23.13 18.62 5.98
N THR A 2 -22.36 17.70 5.42
CA THR A 2 -21.68 16.65 6.18
C THR A 2 -20.41 17.26 6.77
N THR A 3 -20.29 17.27 8.09
CA THR A 3 -19.06 17.74 8.74
C THR A 3 -18.00 16.65 8.64
N PRO A 4 -16.83 16.92 8.05
CA PRO A 4 -15.74 15.96 8.05
C PRO A 4 -15.30 15.69 9.49
N HIS A 5 -15.02 14.42 9.80
CA HIS A 5 -14.48 13.99 11.08
C HIS A 5 -13.22 13.18 10.84
N VAL A 6 -12.29 13.23 11.80
CA VAL A 6 -11.07 12.42 11.76
C VAL A 6 -11.49 10.96 11.83
N LEU A 7 -11.06 10.18 10.84
CA LEU A 7 -11.33 8.74 10.77
C LEU A 7 -10.35 7.95 11.64
N PHE A 8 -9.06 8.23 11.50
CA PHE A 8 -7.98 7.55 12.19
C PHE A 8 -6.86 8.57 12.45
N ASP A 9 -6.48 8.73 13.72
CA ASP A 9 -5.41 9.64 14.13
C ASP A 9 -4.06 8.92 14.03
N TYR A 10 -3.43 9.01 12.85
CA TYR A 10 -2.17 8.35 12.54
C TYR A 10 -1.12 9.34 12.08
N VAL A 11 0.07 9.23 12.66
CA VAL A 11 1.25 9.99 12.30
C VAL A 11 2.31 9.00 11.83
N GLY A 12 2.46 8.89 10.51
CA GLY A 12 3.51 8.10 9.85
C GLY A 12 4.72 8.94 9.46
N HIS A 13 5.77 8.30 8.95
CA HIS A 13 6.95 8.99 8.43
C HIS A 13 6.76 9.47 6.99
N LEU A 14 6.17 8.63 6.12
CA LEU A 14 5.77 9.04 4.77
C LEU A 14 4.53 8.27 4.30
N PRO A 15 3.35 8.58 4.87
CA PRO A 15 2.09 7.96 4.46
C PRO A 15 1.64 8.45 3.07
N GLU A 16 1.37 7.51 2.17
CA GLU A 16 0.99 7.75 0.77
C GLU A 16 -0.03 6.71 0.26
N CYS A 17 -0.56 6.96 -0.94
CA CYS A 17 -1.46 6.04 -1.67
C CYS A 17 -2.73 5.59 -0.89
N PRO A 18 -3.55 6.50 -0.35
CA PRO A 18 -4.81 6.13 0.27
C PRO A 18 -5.74 5.46 -0.76
N THR A 19 -6.14 4.22 -0.49
CA THR A 19 -6.91 3.37 -1.41
C THR A 19 -8.06 2.72 -0.66
N TRP A 20 -9.29 2.92 -1.14
CA TRP A 20 -10.47 2.26 -0.57
C TRP A 20 -10.68 0.88 -1.20
N SER A 21 -10.86 -0.14 -0.35
CA SER A 21 -11.33 -1.47 -0.75
C SER A 21 -12.83 -1.56 -0.47
N GLU A 22 -13.65 -1.59 -1.52
CA GLU A 22 -15.10 -1.80 -1.38
C GLU A 22 -15.40 -3.18 -0.79
N ASP A 23 -14.70 -4.22 -1.27
CA ASP A 23 -14.90 -5.61 -0.85
C ASP A 23 -14.64 -5.83 0.65
N GLU A 24 -13.63 -5.17 1.21
CA GLU A 24 -13.30 -5.25 2.64
C GLU A 24 -13.91 -4.13 3.48
N SER A 25 -14.53 -3.13 2.83
CA SER A 25 -14.92 -1.86 3.45
C SER A 25 -13.78 -1.30 4.32
N ALA A 26 -12.59 -1.21 3.72
CA ALA A 26 -11.35 -0.87 4.42
C ALA A 26 -10.53 0.17 3.66
N LEU A 27 -9.92 1.09 4.40
CA LEU A 27 -8.94 2.04 3.89
C LEU A 27 -7.54 1.44 3.99
N TYR A 28 -6.83 1.40 2.87
CA TYR A 28 -5.43 1.04 2.80
C TYR A 28 -4.55 2.26 2.51
N TRP A 29 -3.32 2.28 3.00
CA TRP A 29 -2.29 3.24 2.62
C TRP A 29 -0.91 2.63 2.88
N THR A 30 0.14 3.15 2.24
CA THR A 30 1.52 2.73 2.51
C THR A 30 2.17 3.77 3.41
N ASP A 31 2.96 3.36 4.41
CA ASP A 31 4.00 4.22 4.96
C ASP A 31 5.32 3.79 4.32
N ILE A 32 5.77 4.61 3.36
CA ILE A 32 6.86 4.25 2.46
C ILE A 32 8.16 4.03 3.25
N LEU A 33 8.46 4.89 4.22
CA LEU A 33 9.72 4.83 4.96
C LEU A 33 9.72 3.73 6.01
N GLU A 34 8.53 3.35 6.51
CA GLU A 34 8.39 2.23 7.43
C GLU A 34 8.31 0.86 6.73
N GLN A 35 8.20 0.81 5.40
CA GLN A 35 8.07 -0.44 4.63
C GLN A 35 6.78 -1.18 4.96
N GLU A 36 5.70 -0.42 5.16
CA GLU A 36 4.42 -0.94 5.65
C GLU A 36 3.28 -0.59 4.71
N ILE A 37 2.35 -1.52 4.50
CA ILE A 37 0.98 -1.19 4.07
C ILE A 37 0.08 -1.32 5.29
N HIS A 38 -0.67 -0.28 5.59
CA HIS A 38 -1.68 -0.28 6.62
C HIS A 38 -3.05 -0.59 6.02
N ARG A 39 -3.90 -1.20 6.86
CA ARG A 39 -5.31 -1.45 6.59
C ARG A 39 -6.14 -1.04 7.80
N TYR A 40 -7.15 -0.22 7.57
CA TYR A 40 -8.05 0.27 8.61
C TYR A 40 -9.51 0.01 8.23
N HIS A 41 -10.28 -0.61 9.13
CA HIS A 41 -11.71 -0.83 8.96
C HIS A 41 -12.52 0.23 9.76
N PRO A 42 -13.18 1.19 9.10
CA PRO A 42 -13.93 2.26 9.78
C PRO A 42 -14.99 1.78 10.76
N ALA A 43 -15.70 0.70 10.42
CA ALA A 43 -16.83 0.23 11.22
C ALA A 43 -16.42 -0.36 12.57
N SER A 44 -15.25 -0.99 12.65
CA SER A 44 -14.73 -1.64 13.87
C SER A 44 -13.59 -0.87 14.53
N GLY A 45 -12.98 0.08 13.82
CA GLY A 45 -11.74 0.74 14.23
C GLY A 45 -10.51 -0.18 14.18
N MET A 46 -10.63 -1.38 13.58
CA MET A 46 -9.51 -2.32 13.51
C MET A 46 -8.45 -1.83 12.54
N HIS A 47 -7.23 -1.68 13.05
CA HIS A 47 -6.02 -1.33 12.29
C HIS A 47 -5.08 -2.53 12.26
N SER A 48 -4.59 -2.87 11.07
CA SER A 48 -3.57 -3.90 10.88
C SER A 48 -2.49 -3.39 9.94
N VAL A 49 -1.27 -3.91 10.12
CA VAL A 49 -0.09 -3.48 9.40
C VAL A 49 0.53 -4.70 8.72
N LEU A 50 0.85 -4.55 7.45
CA LEU A 50 1.52 -5.53 6.61
C LEU A 50 2.95 -5.03 6.35
N ALA A 51 3.94 -5.73 6.88
CA ALA A 51 5.35 -5.38 6.70
C ALA A 51 5.92 -5.96 5.40
N PHE A 52 6.77 -5.19 4.74
CA PHE A 52 7.46 -5.55 3.51
C PHE A 52 8.98 -5.49 3.72
N PRO A 53 9.78 -6.17 2.89
CA PRO A 53 11.24 -6.16 3.03
C PRO A 53 11.91 -4.87 2.53
N GLU A 54 11.17 -4.01 1.84
CA GLU A 54 11.66 -2.79 1.19
C GLU A 54 10.56 -1.72 1.16
N GLU A 55 10.93 -0.47 0.89
CA GLU A 55 9.96 0.61 0.77
C GLU A 55 8.96 0.32 -0.36
N VAL A 56 7.68 0.25 -0.02
CA VAL A 56 6.57 0.18 -0.98
C VAL A 56 6.27 1.62 -1.41
N GLY A 57 6.67 2.00 -2.62
CA GLY A 57 6.44 3.36 -3.12
C GLY A 57 4.97 3.61 -3.44
N CYS A 58 4.35 2.64 -4.10
CA CYS A 58 2.92 2.61 -4.38
C CYS A 58 2.43 1.16 -4.53
N PHE A 59 1.13 0.96 -4.43
CA PHE A 59 0.49 -0.35 -4.62
C PHE A 59 -0.88 -0.21 -5.26
N ALA A 60 -1.42 -1.34 -5.73
CA ALA A 60 -2.82 -1.48 -6.06
C ALA A 60 -3.37 -2.81 -5.54
N LEU A 61 -4.64 -2.81 -5.17
CA LEU A 61 -5.39 -4.02 -4.80
C LEU A 61 -5.69 -4.83 -6.07
N ARG A 62 -5.62 -6.15 -5.97
CA ARG A 62 -5.90 -7.05 -7.09
C ARG A 62 -7.30 -7.64 -6.97
N GLU A 63 -8.01 -7.76 -8.08
CA GLU A 63 -9.37 -8.36 -8.13
C GLU A 63 -9.44 -9.78 -7.54
N GLN A 64 -8.38 -10.57 -7.71
CA GLN A 64 -8.30 -11.93 -7.15
C GLN A 64 -7.74 -11.96 -5.71
N GLY A 65 -7.67 -10.80 -5.05
CA GLY A 65 -7.07 -10.61 -3.74
C GLY A 65 -5.56 -10.38 -3.77
N GLY A 66 -5.07 -9.77 -2.69
CA GLY A 66 -3.67 -9.37 -2.54
C GLY A 66 -3.33 -8.09 -3.29
N PHE A 67 -2.04 -7.90 -3.55
CA PHE A 67 -1.49 -6.63 -4.02
C PHE A 67 -0.60 -6.81 -5.25
N ILE A 68 -0.55 -5.78 -6.07
CA ILE A 68 0.64 -5.47 -6.86
C ILE A 68 1.36 -4.32 -6.16
N VAL A 69 2.64 -4.49 -5.83
CA VAL A 69 3.44 -3.52 -5.08
C VAL A 69 4.65 -3.11 -5.90
N ALA A 70 4.90 -1.81 -5.99
CA ALA A 70 6.10 -1.27 -6.61
C ALA A 70 7.08 -0.86 -5.51
N MET A 71 8.10 -1.71 -5.27
CA MET A 71 9.10 -1.50 -4.24
C MET A 71 10.40 -0.93 -4.82
N ARG A 72 11.33 -0.51 -3.97
CA ARG A 72 12.63 0.07 -4.38
C ARG A 72 13.31 -0.71 -5.50
N HIS A 73 13.39 -2.03 -5.41
CA HIS A 73 14.13 -2.82 -6.42
C HIS A 73 13.28 -3.41 -7.54
N ALA A 74 11.97 -3.55 -7.35
CA ALA A 74 11.14 -4.33 -8.27
C ALA A 74 9.64 -4.17 -8.03
N ILE A 75 8.86 -4.51 -9.05
CA ILE A 75 7.42 -4.71 -8.92
C ILE A 75 7.15 -6.19 -8.61
N TRP A 76 6.28 -6.43 -7.63
CA TRP A 76 5.91 -7.76 -7.17
C TRP A 76 4.40 -7.92 -7.08
N LEU A 77 3.94 -9.15 -7.26
CA LEU A 77 2.65 -9.61 -6.77
C LEU A 77 2.83 -10.14 -5.35
N ALA A 78 1.99 -9.70 -4.44
CA ALA A 78 1.89 -10.18 -3.07
C ALA A 78 0.50 -10.75 -2.77
N ASP A 79 0.40 -11.63 -1.79
CA ASP A 79 -0.87 -12.12 -1.28
C ASP A 79 -1.55 -11.11 -0.33
N LYS A 80 -2.73 -11.45 0.18
CA LYS A 80 -3.51 -10.60 1.11
C LYS A 80 -2.82 -10.32 2.45
N ASN A 81 -1.77 -11.06 2.79
CA ASN A 81 -0.98 -10.88 4.01
C ASN A 81 0.35 -10.17 3.72
N GLY A 82 0.56 -9.66 2.50
CA GLY A 82 1.78 -8.94 2.12
C GLY A 82 2.94 -9.87 1.75
N LEU A 83 2.72 -11.19 1.68
CA LEU A 83 3.77 -12.12 1.29
C LEU A 83 4.05 -12.00 -0.21
N LEU A 84 5.28 -11.66 -0.57
CA LEU A 84 5.72 -11.58 -1.96
C LEU A 84 5.68 -12.97 -2.63
N GLN A 85 4.95 -13.07 -3.73
CA GLN A 85 4.74 -14.34 -4.45
C GLN A 85 5.48 -14.39 -5.78
N ARG A 86 5.42 -13.32 -6.58
CA ARG A 86 6.00 -13.30 -7.93
C ARG A 86 6.54 -11.94 -8.30
N LYS A 87 7.82 -11.88 -8.68
CA LYS A 87 8.42 -10.68 -9.27
C LYS A 87 7.87 -10.47 -10.68
N VAL A 88 7.36 -9.28 -10.95
CA VAL A 88 6.84 -8.88 -12.26
C VAL A 88 7.97 -8.35 -13.14
N CYS A 89 8.76 -7.41 -12.61
CA CYS A 89 9.92 -6.85 -13.27
C CYS A 89 10.85 -6.14 -12.26
N ASP A 90 12.09 -5.92 -12.67
CA ASP A 90 13.04 -5.06 -11.96
C ASP A 90 12.67 -3.58 -12.09
N ASN A 91 13.07 -2.78 -11.10
CA ASN A 91 13.12 -1.33 -11.24
C ASN A 91 14.18 -0.98 -12.30
N PRO A 92 13.81 -0.31 -13.42
CA PRO A 92 14.76 0.04 -14.47
C PRO A 92 15.72 1.17 -14.06
N SER A 93 15.48 1.85 -12.94
CA SER A 93 16.30 2.96 -12.44
C SER A 93 17.42 2.49 -11.51
N ASN A 94 18.37 3.39 -11.23
CA ASN A 94 19.37 3.14 -10.19
C ASN A 94 18.73 3.15 -8.80
N THR A 95 18.57 1.97 -8.21
CA THR A 95 17.87 1.76 -6.94
C THR A 95 18.55 2.40 -5.72
N LYS A 96 19.82 2.81 -5.84
CA LYS A 96 20.52 3.60 -4.82
C LYS A 96 20.06 5.06 -4.78
N LEU A 97 19.49 5.56 -5.87
CA LEU A 97 19.10 6.96 -6.03
C LEU A 97 17.58 7.14 -6.10
N ALA A 98 16.85 6.16 -6.63
CA ALA A 98 15.43 6.27 -6.88
C ALA A 98 14.67 4.97 -6.57
N ARG A 99 13.38 5.14 -6.27
CA ARG A 99 12.35 4.09 -6.17
C ARG A 99 11.16 4.54 -7.00
N PHE A 100 10.20 3.64 -7.24
CA PHE A 100 8.88 4.06 -7.72
C PHE A 100 8.25 5.03 -6.70
N ASN A 101 7.50 6.03 -7.18
CA ASN A 101 6.79 6.98 -6.33
C ASN A 101 5.28 6.80 -6.45
N ASP A 102 4.71 7.12 -7.61
CA ASP A 102 3.27 7.21 -7.80
C ASP A 102 2.85 6.10 -8.76
N GLY A 103 1.69 5.53 -8.49
CA GLY A 103 1.07 4.52 -9.33
C GLY A 103 -0.45 4.58 -9.15
N GLY A 104 -1.17 4.18 -10.18
CA GLY A 104 -2.63 4.11 -10.16
C GLY A 104 -3.10 3.03 -11.13
N THR A 105 -4.32 2.57 -10.92
CA THR A 105 -5.03 1.70 -11.85
C THR A 105 -6.00 2.54 -12.67
N ASP A 106 -6.12 2.22 -13.96
CA ASP A 106 -7.25 2.71 -14.75
C ASP A 106 -8.52 2.01 -14.25
N GLY A 107 -9.57 2.80 -14.01
CA GLY A 107 -10.90 2.32 -13.60
C GLY A 107 -11.88 2.18 -14.75
#